data_AF-A0A522E7V5-F1
#
_entry.id   AF-A0A522E7V5-F1
#
_cell.length_a   1.000
_cell.length_b   1.000
_cell.length_c   1.000
_cell.angle_alpha   90.00
_cell.angle_beta   90.00
_cell.angle_gamma   90.00
#
_symmetry.space_group_name_H-M   'P 1'
#
loop_
_entity.id
_entity.type
_entity.pdbx_description
1 polymer ?
#
loop_
_entity_poly.entity_id
_entity_poly.type
_entity_poly.pdbx_seq_one_letter_code
_entity_poly.pdbx_strand_id
1 'polypeptide(L)' 'MAIKSSVFGRVELSGKDAARFVQQISEAQPNPLALAALARGRAISEKVSKGEAFKMKRMAVS' A
#
# COMPACT_ATOMS: atom_id res chain seq x y z
N MET A 1 -1.74 10.81 -21.65
CA MET A 1 -1.56 9.54 -20.92
C MET A 1 -1.16 8.48 -21.93
N ALA A 2 0.04 7.92 -21.81
CA ALA A 2 0.43 6.74 -22.58
C ALA A 2 1.13 5.77 -21.62
N ILE A 3 0.35 5.22 -20.68
CA ILE A 3 0.79 4.03 -19.96
C ILE A 3 0.80 2.92 -21.00
N LYS A 4 1.96 2.64 -21.58
CA LYS A 4 2.13 1.51 -22.51
C LYS A 4 2.30 0.25 -21.67
N SER A 5 1.20 -0.29 -21.16
CA SER A 5 1.21 -1.63 -20.56
C SER A 5 1.17 -2.67 -21.67
N SER A 6 2.22 -3.47 -21.82
CA SER A 6 2.15 -4.70 -22.61
C SER A 6 1.46 -5.79 -21.77
N VAL A 7 0.76 -6.73 -22.40
CA VAL A 7 0.00 -7.82 -21.74
C VAL A 7 0.88 -8.68 -20.81
N PHE A 8 2.20 -8.67 -21.02
CA PHE A 8 3.22 -9.29 -20.17
C PHE A 8 4.32 -8.30 -19.74
N GLY A 9 4.07 -6.99 -19.88
CA GLY A 9 5.09 -5.93 -19.83
C GLY A 9 5.18 -5.23 -18.48
N ARG A 10 6.41 -4.87 -18.11
CA ARG A 10 6.70 -3.98 -16.97
C ARG A 10 5.99 -2.64 -17.18
N VAL A 11 5.52 -2.03 -16.09
CA VAL A 11 5.00 -0.66 -16.13
C VAL A 11 6.19 0.29 -16.28
N GLU A 12 6.32 0.92 -17.44
CA GLU A 12 7.32 1.95 -17.69
C GLU A 12 6.72 3.34 -17.49
N LEU A 13 7.25 4.08 -16.51
CA LEU A 13 6.89 5.47 -16.29
C LEU A 13 7.76 6.36 -17.18
N SER A 14 7.17 7.37 -17.83
CA SER A 14 7.90 8.29 -18.70
C SER A 14 7.51 9.74 -18.45
N GLY A 15 8.41 10.66 -18.84
CA GLY A 15 8.17 12.11 -18.78
C GLY A 15 7.77 12.60 -17.39
N LYS A 16 6.66 13.33 -17.31
CA LYS A 16 6.18 13.97 -16.08
C LYS A 16 5.82 12.97 -14.98
N ASP A 17 5.43 11.75 -15.32
CA ASP A 17 5.03 10.75 -14.32
C ASP A 17 6.26 10.08 -13.68
N ALA A 18 7.34 9.89 -14.44
CA ALA A 18 8.62 9.47 -13.89
C ALA A 18 9.18 10.52 -12.90
N ALA A 19 9.08 11.81 -13.25
CA ALA A 19 9.51 12.89 -12.36
C ALA A 19 8.71 12.94 -11.05
N ARG A 20 7.37 12.81 -11.12
CA ARG A 20 6.51 12.74 -9.93
C ARG A 20 6.80 11.51 -9.08
N PHE A 21 7.06 10.37 -9.70
CA PHE A 21 7.40 9.14 -8.99
C PHE A 21 8.71 9.29 -8.21
N VAL A 22 9.74 9.86 -8.84
CA VAL A 22 11.02 10.15 -8.17
C VAL A 22 10.80 11.07 -6.98
N GLN A 23 10.03 12.16 -7.15
CA GLN A 23 9.72 13.08 -6.06
C GLN A 23 8.97 12.41 -4.91
N GLN A 24 7.99 11.55 -5.22
CA GLN A 24 7.28 10.79 -4.18
C GLN A 24 8.19 9.83 -3.43
N ILE A 25 9.16 9.17 -4.09
CA ILE A 25 10.11 8.30 -3.39
C ILE A 25 11.05 9.11 -2.50
N SER A 26 11.53 10.27 -2.98
CA SER A 26 12.56 11.05 -2.26
C SER A 26 12.01 11.89 -1.12
N GLU A 27 10.79 12.41 -1.24
CA GLU A 27 10.26 13.46 -0.35
C GLU A 27 8.99 13.05 0.41
N ALA A 28 8.30 11.98 0.01
CA ALA A 28 6.99 11.69 0.61
C ALA A 28 7.12 11.18 2.04
N GLN A 29 6.36 11.83 2.93
CA GLN A 29 6.15 11.34 4.28
C GLN A 29 5.21 10.12 4.25
N PRO A 30 5.40 9.14 5.16
CA PRO A 30 4.53 7.97 5.22
C PRO A 30 3.08 8.39 5.44
N ASN A 31 2.15 7.80 4.67
CA ASN A 31 0.74 8.05 4.85
C ASN A 31 0.31 7.59 6.26
N PRO A 32 -0.23 8.47 7.13
CA PRO A 32 -0.58 8.10 8.50
C PRO A 32 -1.65 7.00 8.57
N LEU A 33 -2.55 6.92 7.59
CA LEU A 33 -3.53 5.83 7.48
C LEU A 33 -2.87 4.50 7.16
N ALA A 34 -1.82 4.51 6.32
CA ALA A 34 -1.06 3.32 5.99
C ALA A 34 -0.25 2.83 7.21
N LEU A 35 0.33 3.75 8.00
CA LEU A 35 0.99 3.42 9.27
C LEU A 35 0.00 2.77 10.25
N ALA A 36 -1.20 3.35 10.40
CA ALA A 36 -2.23 2.78 11.25
C ALA A 36 -2.71 1.40 10.76
N ALA A 37 -2.79 1.18 9.45
CA ALA A 37 -3.09 -0.13 8.88
C ALA A 37 -1.98 -1.15 9.17
N LEU A 38 -0.71 -0.78 9.02
CA LEU A 38 0.43 -1.65 9.34
C LEU A 38 0.47 -2.03 10.83
N ALA A 39 0.25 -1.06 11.73
CA ALA A 39 0.19 -1.32 13.16
C ALA A 39 -0.92 -2.32 13.51
N ARG A 40 -2.12 -2.16 12.94
CA ARG A 40 -3.23 -3.11 13.08
C ARG A 40 -2.85 -4.49 12.55
N GLY A 41 -2.25 -4.56 11.36
CA GLY A 41 -1.81 -5.82 10.76
C GLY A 41 -0.80 -6.57 11.62
N ARG A 42 0.21 -5.88 12.16
CA ARG A 42 1.20 -6.46 13.09
C ARG A 42 0.54 -7.05 14.33
N ALA A 43 -0.35 -6.29 14.97
CA ALA A 43 -1.07 -6.76 16.15
C ALA A 43 -1.94 -8.01 15.86
N ILE A 44 -2.55 -8.08 14.67
CA ILE A 44 -3.31 -9.26 14.24
C ILE A 44 -2.37 -10.44 14.03
N SER A 45 -1.26 -10.24 13.32
CA SER A 45 -0.27 -11.28 13.05
C SER A 45 0.29 -11.89 14.32
N GLU A 46 0.60 -11.07 15.34
CA GLU A 46 1.08 -11.55 16.63
C GLU A 46 0.03 -12.43 17.33
N LYS A 47 -1.23 -12.01 17.36
CA LYS A 47 -2.33 -12.80 17.95
C LYS A 47 -2.49 -14.15 17.26
N VAL A 48 -2.49 -14.15 15.92
CA VAL A 48 -2.57 -15.38 15.13
C VAL A 48 -1.38 -16.30 15.41
N SER A 49 -0.16 -15.75 15.50
CA SER A 49 1.04 -16.55 15.81
C SER A 49 1.00 -17.21 17.19
N LYS A 50 0.27 -16.63 18.14
CA LYS A 50 0.03 -17.18 19.48
C LYS A 50 -1.15 -18.16 19.53
N GLY A 51 -1.81 -18.40 18.39
CA GLY A 51 -3.00 -19.25 18.30
C GLY A 51 -4.29 -18.59 18.80
N GLU A 52 -4.29 -17.27 19.00
CA GLU A 52 -5.47 -16.53 19.46
C GLU A 52 -6.45 -16.28 18.30
N ALA A 53 -7.74 -16.49 18.55
CA ALA A 53 -8.79 -16.19 17.59
C ALA A 53 -8.97 -14.66 17.45
N PHE A 54 -8.78 -14.13 16.24
CA PHE A 54 -9.05 -12.73 15.92
C PHE A 54 -10.37 -12.58 15.17
N LYS A 55 -11.29 -11.73 15.69
CA LYS A 55 -12.55 -11.39 15.03
C LYS A 55 -12.40 -10.13 14.18
N MET A 56 -12.49 -10.27 12.87
CA MET A 56 -12.57 -9.15 11.93
C MET A 56 -13.97 -8.51 12.01
N LYS A 57 -14.07 -7.26 12.46
CA LYS A 57 -15.31 -6.49 12.36
C LYS A 57 -15.40 -5.91 10.95
N ARG A 58 -16.43 -6.29 10.16
CA ARG A 58 -16.71 -5.64 8.87
C ARG A 58 -16.93 -4.14 9.14
N MET A 59 -16.07 -3.29 8.61
CA MET A 59 -16.39 -1.87 8.49
C MET A 59 -17.33 -1.71 7.30
N ALA A 60 -18.51 -1.15 7.54
CA ALA A 60 -19.40 -0.74 6.46
C ALA A 60 -18.68 0.35 5.65
N VAL A 61 -18.54 0.13 4.35
CA VAL A 61 -18.12 1.16 3.40
C VAL A 61 -19.39 1.95 3.10
N SER A 62 -19.51 3.14 3.69
CA SER A 62 -20.55 4.12 3.39
C SER A 62 -20.13 4.99 2.22
#